data_AF-A0A6P7GPL2-F1
#
_entry.id   AF-A0A6P7GPL2-F1
#
_cell.length_a   1.000
_cell.length_b   1.000
_cell.length_c   1.000
_cell.angle_alpha   90.00
_cell.angle_beta   90.00
_cell.angle_gamma   90.00
#
_symmetry.space_group_name_H-M   'P 1'
#
loop_
_entity.id
_entity.type
_entity.pdbx_description
1 polymer ?
#
loop_
_entity_poly.entity_id
_entity_poly.type
_entity_poly.pdbx_seq_one_letter_code
_entity_poly.pdbx_strand_id
1 'polypeptide(L)'
;MHILSSVHSLTLSLSRVLQSENQDLGEAIELADAAKQVLLERRENAEKDFRGIFKTVSEISAKYDIELRKPRLASKQTQRSNVQTDSVQDYFRITIYIPYIDLFLTHIQDRFLNHRKILSNFACLFPNKMKNFNEESCAQLFEPYSSILRDDSRDIWVDEVKLWRQRIAGKNVKNSLEALDVCNGDAFPNVHQMLRILAVLPVTTATNERSFSTLRRLKTYLRSTMSEDRLNGLASLNIHRDVEVDPQRVLEKFFSTPRRVNLLYNN
;
A
#
# COMPACT_ATOMS: atom_id res chain seq x y z
N MET A 1 18.42 -8.89 -7.74
CA MET A 1 18.13 -7.50 -8.19
C MET A 1 17.49 -7.45 -9.58
N HIS A 2 18.08 -8.05 -10.63
CA HIS A 2 17.51 -7.95 -11.99
C HIS A 2 16.10 -8.53 -12.16
N ILE A 3 15.80 -9.65 -11.52
CA ILE A 3 14.44 -10.22 -11.48
C ILE A 3 13.44 -9.22 -10.88
N LEU A 4 13.78 -8.63 -9.73
CA LEU A 4 12.96 -7.61 -9.08
C LEU A 4 12.73 -6.43 -10.02
N SER A 5 13.79 -5.90 -10.62
CA SER A 5 13.69 -4.76 -11.54
C SER A 5 12.74 -5.03 -12.71
N SER A 6 12.81 -6.23 -13.30
CA SER A 6 11.97 -6.61 -14.44
C SER A 6 10.48 -6.73 -14.07
N VAL A 7 10.18 -7.25 -12.89
CA VAL A 7 8.78 -7.37 -12.41
C VAL A 7 8.26 -6.02 -11.92
N HIS A 8 9.05 -5.25 -11.18
CA HIS A 8 8.64 -3.94 -10.67
C HIS A 8 8.50 -2.90 -11.78
N SER A 9 9.28 -2.98 -12.86
CA SER A 9 9.10 -2.08 -14.01
C SER A 9 7.74 -2.24 -14.66
N LEU A 10 7.18 -3.46 -14.64
CA LEU A 10 5.84 -3.73 -15.17
C LEU A 10 4.75 -3.06 -14.32
N THR A 11 4.90 -3.13 -12.99
CA THR A 11 3.90 -2.61 -12.05
C THR A 11 4.14 -1.16 -11.64
N LEU A 12 5.09 -0.48 -12.29
CA LEU A 12 5.42 0.91 -12.02
C LEU A 12 4.24 1.84 -12.32
N SER A 13 3.49 1.59 -13.41
CA SER A 13 2.29 2.35 -13.76
C SER A 13 1.23 2.23 -12.67
N LEU A 14 0.91 1.00 -12.25
CA LEU A 14 0.01 0.73 -11.13
C LEU A 14 0.50 1.42 -9.85
N SER A 15 1.79 1.33 -9.54
CA SER A 15 2.37 1.99 -8.36
C SER A 15 2.23 3.51 -8.41
N ARG A 16 2.32 4.14 -9.58
CA ARG A 16 2.12 5.60 -9.74
C ARG A 16 0.66 6.00 -9.49
N VAL A 17 -0.31 5.23 -10.00
CA VAL A 17 -1.73 5.51 -9.78
C VAL A 17 -2.07 5.40 -8.30
N LEU A 18 -1.59 4.34 -7.63
CA LEU A 18 -1.81 4.15 -6.20
C LEU A 18 -1.20 5.28 -5.36
N GLN A 19 -0.02 5.76 -5.73
CA GLN A 19 0.68 6.84 -5.02
C GLN A 19 0.17 8.25 -5.35
N SER A 20 -0.72 8.39 -6.33
CA SER A 20 -1.32 9.68 -6.68
C SER A 20 -2.23 10.17 -5.56
N GLU A 21 -2.37 11.49 -5.43
CA GLU A 21 -3.22 12.10 -4.41
C GLU A 21 -4.69 11.90 -4.71
N ASN A 22 -5.06 11.79 -5.99
CA ASN A 22 -6.42 11.47 -6.44
C ASN A 22 -6.50 10.00 -6.84
N GLN A 23 -6.65 9.11 -5.85
CA GLN A 23 -6.69 7.67 -6.10
C GLN A 23 -7.94 7.28 -6.88
N ASP A 24 -7.84 7.16 -8.19
CA ASP A 24 -8.89 6.50 -8.96
C ASP A 24 -8.81 4.99 -8.78
N LEU A 25 -9.55 4.50 -7.80
CA LEU A 25 -9.71 3.09 -7.52
C LEU A 25 -10.19 2.27 -8.73
N GLY A 26 -10.93 2.87 -9.68
CA GLY A 26 -11.35 2.19 -10.91
C GLY A 26 -10.15 1.92 -11.82
N GLU A 27 -9.41 2.96 -12.17
CA GLU A 27 -8.17 2.87 -12.97
C GLU A 27 -7.14 1.95 -12.32
N ALA A 28 -6.98 2.01 -10.99
CA ALA A 28 -6.07 1.14 -10.26
C ALA A 28 -6.41 -0.35 -10.38
N ILE A 29 -7.71 -0.71 -10.36
CA ILE A 29 -8.17 -2.09 -10.54
C ILE A 29 -7.93 -2.55 -11.97
N GLU A 30 -8.22 -1.71 -12.97
CA GLU A 30 -7.99 -2.03 -14.39
C GLU A 30 -6.50 -2.27 -14.68
N LEU A 31 -5.62 -1.42 -14.14
CA LEU A 31 -4.17 -1.59 -14.24
C LEU A 31 -3.67 -2.83 -13.49
N ALA A 32 -4.29 -3.19 -12.36
CA ALA A 32 -3.97 -4.41 -11.63
C ALA A 32 -4.37 -5.66 -12.44
N ASP A 33 -5.53 -5.66 -13.09
CA ASP A 33 -5.96 -6.71 -14.01
C ASP A 33 -5.00 -6.83 -15.20
N ALA A 34 -4.63 -5.72 -15.83
CA ALA A 34 -3.67 -5.71 -16.94
C ALA A 34 -2.28 -6.22 -16.51
N ALA A 35 -1.78 -5.76 -15.35
CA ALA A 35 -0.51 -6.24 -14.80
C ALA A 35 -0.53 -7.75 -14.51
N LYS A 36 -1.66 -8.27 -14.01
CA LYS A 36 -1.85 -9.70 -13.79
C LYS A 36 -1.75 -10.49 -15.09
N GLN A 37 -2.43 -10.04 -16.16
CA GLN A 37 -2.39 -10.74 -17.46
C GLN A 37 -0.96 -10.83 -17.99
N VAL A 38 -0.22 -9.72 -18.00
CA VAL A 38 1.17 -9.74 -18.48
C VAL A 38 2.08 -10.60 -17.60
N LEU A 39 1.84 -10.65 -16.28
CA LEU A 39 2.60 -11.55 -15.40
C LEU A 39 2.28 -13.03 -15.64
N LEU A 40 1.03 -13.37 -15.99
CA LEU A 40 0.66 -14.74 -16.39
C LEU A 40 1.34 -15.12 -17.70
N GLU A 41 1.35 -14.24 -18.70
CA GLU A 41 2.07 -14.46 -19.96
C GLU A 41 3.58 -14.67 -19.72
N ARG A 42 4.19 -13.88 -18.83
CA ARG A 42 5.60 -14.07 -18.42
C ARG A 42 5.82 -15.37 -17.66
N ARG A 43 4.81 -15.84 -16.93
CA ARG A 43 4.87 -17.10 -16.19
C ARG A 43 4.84 -18.30 -17.15
N GLU A 44 4.03 -18.22 -18.20
CA GLU A 44 3.97 -19.21 -19.28
C GLU A 44 5.25 -19.19 -20.12
N ASN A 45 5.76 -17.99 -20.46
CA ASN A 45 6.98 -17.79 -21.25
C ASN A 45 8.25 -17.70 -20.39
N ALA A 46 8.22 -18.22 -19.16
CA ALA A 46 9.25 -17.99 -18.14
C ALA A 46 10.65 -18.41 -18.58
N GLU A 47 10.78 -19.39 -19.47
CA GLU A 47 12.08 -19.80 -20.00
C GLU A 47 12.71 -18.72 -20.88
N LYS A 48 11.95 -18.15 -21.81
CA LYS A 48 12.41 -17.12 -22.74
C LYS A 48 12.73 -15.82 -22.01
N ASP A 49 11.84 -15.39 -21.13
CA ASP A 49 12.01 -14.14 -20.39
C ASP A 49 13.17 -14.22 -19.40
N PHE A 50 13.28 -15.34 -18.67
CA PHE A 50 14.39 -15.52 -17.75
C PHE A 50 15.73 -15.62 -18.48
N ARG A 51 15.77 -16.19 -19.70
CA ARG A 51 17.00 -16.26 -20.51
C ARG A 51 17.57 -14.86 -20.79
N GLY A 52 16.73 -13.88 -21.09
CA GLY A 52 17.16 -12.48 -21.29
C GLY A 52 17.74 -11.86 -20.02
N ILE A 53 17.07 -12.07 -18.88
CA ILE A 53 17.55 -11.61 -17.57
C ILE A 53 18.89 -12.28 -17.22
N PHE A 54 18.98 -13.60 -17.43
CA PHE A 54 20.18 -14.38 -17.12
C PHE A 54 21.37 -13.95 -17.97
N LYS A 55 21.16 -13.68 -19.28
CA LYS A 55 22.20 -13.15 -20.16
C LYS A 55 22.80 -11.84 -19.63
N THR A 56 21.95 -10.90 -19.20
CA THR A 56 22.39 -9.62 -18.61
C THR A 56 23.22 -9.84 -17.34
N VAL A 57 22.80 -10.78 -16.49
CA VAL A 57 23.54 -11.15 -15.27
C VAL A 57 24.89 -11.80 -15.61
N SER A 58 24.93 -12.66 -16.62
CA SER A 58 26.17 -13.31 -17.08
C SER A 58 27.18 -12.30 -17.64
N GLU A 59 26.73 -11.32 -18.42
CA GLU A 59 27.59 -10.26 -18.95
C GLU A 59 28.20 -9.39 -17.83
N ILE A 60 27.39 -9.04 -16.83
CA ILE A 60 27.87 -8.30 -15.65
C ILE A 60 28.84 -9.15 -14.84
N SER A 61 28.53 -10.43 -14.62
CA SER A 61 29.37 -11.33 -13.83
C SER A 61 30.73 -11.55 -14.50
N ALA A 62 30.74 -11.71 -15.83
CA ALA A 62 31.97 -11.79 -16.62
C ALA A 62 32.82 -10.51 -16.52
N LYS A 63 32.19 -9.32 -16.51
CA LYS A 63 32.90 -8.04 -16.35
C LYS A 63 33.65 -7.92 -15.01
N TYR A 64 33.13 -8.56 -13.96
CA TYR A 64 33.70 -8.53 -12.62
C TYR A 64 34.41 -9.83 -12.22
N ASP A 65 34.63 -10.74 -13.17
CA ASP A 65 35.26 -12.05 -12.96
C ASP A 65 34.58 -12.89 -11.84
N ILE A 66 33.24 -12.81 -11.78
CA ILE A 66 32.43 -13.55 -10.82
C ILE A 66 31.90 -14.82 -11.50
N GLU A 67 32.21 -15.97 -10.93
CA GLU A 67 31.74 -17.24 -11.45
C GLU A 67 30.29 -17.53 -11.02
N LEU A 68 29.42 -17.80 -12.00
CA LEU A 68 28.03 -18.19 -11.75
C LEU A 68 27.95 -19.67 -11.36
N ARG A 69 27.83 -19.93 -10.06
CA ARG A 69 27.69 -21.30 -9.53
C ARG A 69 26.34 -21.51 -8.86
N LYS A 70 25.85 -22.76 -8.94
CA LYS A 70 24.74 -23.24 -8.14
C LYS A 70 25.15 -23.27 -6.65
N PRO A 71 24.31 -22.79 -5.71
CA PRO A 71 24.55 -22.95 -4.29
C PRO A 71 24.70 -24.43 -3.91
N ARG A 72 25.54 -24.73 -2.92
CA ARG A 72 25.61 -26.10 -2.36
C ARG A 72 24.25 -26.49 -1.79
N LEU A 73 23.70 -27.61 -2.27
CA LEU A 73 22.46 -28.18 -1.74
C LEU A 73 22.79 -29.08 -0.54
N ALA A 74 22.05 -28.92 0.56
CA ALA A 74 22.18 -29.84 1.69
C ALA A 74 21.45 -31.15 1.40
N SER A 75 22.03 -32.28 1.81
CA SER A 75 21.46 -33.62 1.56
C SER A 75 20.08 -33.81 2.21
N LYS A 76 19.82 -33.19 3.36
CA LYS A 76 18.51 -33.15 4.02
C LYS A 76 18.08 -31.70 4.22
N GLN A 77 17.03 -31.29 3.52
CA GLN A 77 16.31 -30.04 3.76
C GLN A 77 14.86 -30.37 4.11
N THR A 78 14.37 -29.82 5.23
CA THR A 78 13.00 -30.02 5.71
C THR A 78 12.03 -28.94 5.21
N GLN A 79 12.54 -27.78 4.79
CA GLN A 79 11.74 -26.58 4.48
C GLN A 79 11.77 -26.14 3.00
N ARG A 80 12.58 -26.80 2.16
CA ARG A 80 12.70 -26.41 0.73
C ARG A 80 13.08 -27.60 -0.14
N SER A 81 12.47 -27.69 -1.33
CA SER A 81 12.76 -28.73 -2.31
C SER A 81 14.16 -28.58 -2.91
N ASN A 82 14.91 -29.68 -2.97
CA ASN A 82 16.18 -29.74 -3.68
C ASN A 82 15.93 -29.89 -5.18
N VAL A 83 15.96 -28.77 -5.90
CA VAL A 83 15.84 -28.78 -7.36
C VAL A 83 17.10 -29.38 -7.98
N GLN A 84 16.95 -30.57 -8.56
CA GLN A 84 18.00 -31.23 -9.32
C GLN A 84 17.95 -30.73 -10.77
N THR A 85 18.92 -29.90 -11.11
CA THR A 85 19.15 -29.36 -12.46
C THR A 85 20.64 -29.23 -12.67
N ASP A 86 21.08 -29.54 -13.89
CA ASP A 86 22.47 -29.44 -14.32
C ASP A 86 22.83 -28.01 -14.74
N SER A 87 21.86 -27.25 -15.25
CA SER A 87 22.02 -25.85 -15.64
C SER A 87 21.83 -24.90 -14.45
N VAL A 88 22.81 -24.01 -14.26
CA VAL A 88 22.74 -22.89 -13.29
C VAL A 88 21.56 -21.95 -13.61
N GLN A 89 21.29 -21.76 -14.91
CA GLN A 89 20.16 -20.94 -15.37
C GLN A 89 18.83 -21.56 -14.92
N ASP A 90 18.62 -22.85 -15.16
CA ASP A 90 17.37 -23.51 -14.78
C ASP A 90 17.19 -23.57 -13.27
N TYR A 91 18.29 -23.74 -12.52
CA TYR A 91 18.24 -23.68 -11.07
C TYR A 91 17.63 -22.36 -10.58
N PHE A 92 18.16 -21.21 -11.02
CA PHE A 92 17.66 -19.90 -10.58
C PHE A 92 16.28 -19.56 -11.14
N ARG A 93 15.94 -20.06 -12.33
CA ARG A 93 14.59 -19.93 -12.90
C ARG A 93 13.55 -20.60 -12.02
N ILE A 94 13.78 -21.85 -11.63
CA ILE A 94 12.82 -22.66 -10.85
C ILE A 94 12.79 -22.24 -9.38
N THR A 95 13.94 -21.91 -8.78
CA THR A 95 14.02 -21.64 -7.34
C THR A 95 13.73 -20.19 -6.95
N ILE A 96 13.90 -19.24 -7.87
CA ILE A 96 13.76 -17.81 -7.59
C ILE A 96 12.75 -17.15 -8.51
N TYR A 97 12.96 -17.20 -9.84
CA TYR A 97 12.16 -16.42 -10.78
C TYR A 97 10.68 -16.81 -10.78
N ILE A 98 10.41 -18.11 -10.95
CA ILE A 98 9.06 -18.66 -10.97
C ILE A 98 8.32 -18.41 -9.63
N PRO A 99 8.88 -18.80 -8.46
CA PRO A 99 8.21 -18.58 -7.18
C PRO A 99 7.97 -17.09 -6.90
N TYR A 100 8.88 -16.22 -7.36
CA TYR A 100 8.72 -14.78 -7.19
C TYR A 100 7.57 -14.22 -8.04
N ILE A 101 7.42 -14.65 -9.29
CA ILE A 101 6.27 -14.27 -10.12
C ILE A 101 4.97 -14.79 -9.52
N ASP A 102 4.94 -16.06 -9.11
CA ASP A 102 3.75 -16.68 -8.50
C ASP A 102 3.34 -15.93 -7.23
N LEU A 103 4.30 -15.62 -6.36
CA LEU A 103 4.06 -14.79 -5.17
C LEU A 103 3.51 -13.41 -5.55
N PHE A 104 4.12 -12.74 -6.53
CA PHE A 104 3.68 -11.40 -6.93
C PHE A 104 2.27 -11.41 -7.53
N LEU A 105 1.92 -12.44 -8.29
CA LEU A 105 0.56 -12.69 -8.80
C LEU A 105 -0.44 -12.86 -7.65
N THR A 106 -0.11 -13.67 -6.64
CA THR A 106 -0.94 -13.83 -5.44
C THR A 106 -1.15 -12.50 -4.74
N HIS A 107 -0.09 -11.69 -4.58
CA HIS A 107 -0.20 -10.38 -3.93
C HIS A 107 -1.09 -9.40 -4.71
N ILE A 108 -1.02 -9.38 -6.05
CA ILE A 108 -1.93 -8.55 -6.87
C ILE A 108 -3.38 -9.04 -6.70
N GLN A 109 -3.59 -10.35 -6.75
CA GLN A 109 -4.91 -10.95 -6.59
C GLN A 109 -5.52 -10.58 -5.24
N ASP A 110 -4.77 -10.79 -4.16
CA ASP A 110 -5.26 -10.57 -2.80
C ASP A 110 -5.47 -9.09 -2.51
N ARG A 111 -4.54 -8.23 -2.92
CA ARG A 111 -4.60 -6.79 -2.61
C ARG A 111 -5.64 -6.03 -3.43
N PHE A 112 -5.89 -6.41 -4.68
CA PHE A 112 -6.77 -5.64 -5.58
C PHE A 112 -8.02 -6.41 -6.00
N LEU A 113 -7.85 -7.63 -6.51
CA LEU A 113 -8.93 -8.33 -7.21
C LEU A 113 -9.96 -8.92 -6.26
N ASN A 114 -9.54 -9.40 -5.09
CA ASN A 114 -10.47 -9.85 -4.04
C ASN A 114 -11.29 -8.67 -3.49
N HIS A 115 -10.70 -7.47 -3.44
CA HIS A 115 -11.37 -6.26 -2.97
C HIS A 115 -12.19 -5.53 -4.04
N ARG A 116 -12.13 -5.94 -5.32
CA ARG A 116 -12.86 -5.29 -6.43
C ARG A 116 -14.35 -5.16 -6.17
N LYS A 117 -15.00 -6.24 -5.69
CA LYS A 117 -16.44 -6.24 -5.37
C LYS A 117 -16.77 -5.32 -4.20
N ILE A 118 -15.89 -5.28 -3.20
CA ILE A 118 -16.05 -4.40 -2.05
C ILE A 118 -15.96 -2.95 -2.52
N LEU A 119 -14.92 -2.60 -3.30
CA LEU A 119 -14.72 -1.26 -3.82
C LEU A 119 -15.82 -0.79 -4.77
N SER A 120 -16.39 -1.69 -5.60
CA SER A 120 -17.55 -1.34 -6.43
C SER A 120 -18.77 -0.99 -5.58
N ASN A 121 -18.96 -1.64 -4.43
CA ASN A 121 -20.06 -1.32 -3.52
C ASN A 121 -19.85 0.05 -2.85
N PHE A 122 -18.62 0.41 -2.49
CA PHE A 122 -18.27 1.74 -1.97
C PHE A 122 -18.44 2.87 -3.00
N ALA A 123 -18.54 2.57 -4.30
CA ALA A 123 -18.78 3.58 -5.33
C ALA A 123 -20.10 4.33 -5.13
N CYS A 124 -21.06 3.75 -4.39
CA CYS A 124 -22.31 4.42 -4.07
C CYS A 124 -22.14 5.70 -3.25
N LEU A 125 -21.05 5.82 -2.48
CA LEU A 125 -20.76 6.99 -1.64
C LEU A 125 -20.29 8.21 -2.46
N PHE A 126 -19.92 8.01 -3.73
CA PHE A 126 -19.35 9.04 -4.59
C PHE A 126 -20.23 9.29 -5.82
N PRO A 127 -20.94 10.43 -5.88
CA PRO A 127 -21.80 10.77 -7.02
C PRO A 127 -21.06 10.80 -8.36
N ASN A 128 -19.77 11.18 -8.35
CA ASN A 128 -18.93 11.26 -9.54
C ASN A 128 -18.63 9.88 -10.16
N LYS A 129 -18.56 8.83 -9.34
CA LYS A 129 -18.27 7.46 -9.80
C LYS A 129 -19.52 6.68 -10.18
N MET A 130 -20.67 7.01 -9.59
CA MET A 130 -21.92 6.31 -9.84
C MET A 130 -23.06 7.30 -10.09
N LYS A 131 -23.30 7.68 -11.35
CA LYS A 131 -24.35 8.64 -11.73
C LYS A 131 -25.76 8.16 -11.33
N ASN A 132 -26.05 6.88 -11.54
CA ASN A 132 -27.34 6.27 -11.17
C ASN A 132 -27.19 5.53 -9.85
N PHE A 133 -27.91 5.98 -8.81
CA PHE A 133 -27.93 5.30 -7.52
C PHE A 133 -28.61 3.94 -7.63
N ASN A 134 -27.90 2.86 -7.31
CA ASN A 134 -28.50 1.53 -7.18
C ASN A 134 -28.68 1.19 -5.70
N GLU A 135 -29.92 1.24 -5.22
CA GLU A 135 -30.29 0.91 -3.84
C GLU A 135 -29.83 -0.48 -3.43
N GLU A 136 -29.88 -1.44 -4.35
CA GLU A 136 -29.58 -2.83 -4.07
C GLU A 136 -28.08 -3.07 -3.84
N SER A 137 -27.22 -2.43 -4.64
CA SER A 137 -25.76 -2.47 -4.42
C SER A 137 -25.35 -1.74 -3.14
N CYS A 138 -26.05 -0.67 -2.77
CA CYS A 138 -25.80 0.04 -1.50
C CYS A 138 -26.17 -0.84 -0.31
N ALA A 139 -27.29 -1.53 -0.39
CA ALA A 139 -27.71 -2.46 0.64
C ALA A 139 -26.73 -3.63 0.81
N GLN A 140 -26.17 -4.15 -0.29
CA GLN A 140 -25.14 -5.20 -0.21
C GLN A 140 -23.86 -4.74 0.50
N LEU A 141 -23.57 -3.43 0.52
CA LEU A 141 -22.47 -2.89 1.32
C LEU A 141 -22.75 -2.95 2.82
N PHE A 142 -24.01 -2.83 3.22
CA PHE A 142 -24.41 -2.79 4.63
C PHE A 142 -24.19 -4.13 5.34
N GLU A 143 -24.60 -5.24 4.70
CA GLU A 143 -24.57 -6.60 5.28
C GLU A 143 -23.25 -6.96 6.00
N PRO A 144 -22.05 -6.85 5.39
CA PRO A 144 -20.79 -7.22 6.03
C PRO A 144 -20.37 -6.29 7.18
N TYR A 145 -20.90 -5.07 7.24
CA TYR A 145 -20.48 -4.05 8.21
C TYR A 145 -21.55 -3.69 9.24
N SER A 146 -22.76 -4.28 9.15
CA SER A 146 -23.89 -4.07 10.06
C SER A 146 -23.45 -3.95 11.52
N SER A 147 -22.77 -4.98 12.06
CA SER A 147 -22.27 -5.01 13.44
C SER A 147 -21.34 -3.86 13.89
N ILE A 148 -20.78 -3.09 12.97
CA ILE A 148 -19.84 -1.98 13.24
C ILE A 148 -20.54 -0.62 13.11
N LEU A 149 -21.72 -0.59 12.50
CA LEU A 149 -22.50 0.62 12.27
C LEU A 149 -23.26 1.01 13.53
N ARG A 150 -23.67 2.29 13.60
CA ARG A 150 -24.38 2.81 14.77
C ARG A 150 -25.86 2.40 14.73
N ASP A 151 -26.45 2.44 13.54
CA ASP A 151 -27.84 2.09 13.30
C ASP A 151 -27.91 0.83 12.41
N ASP A 152 -28.43 -0.27 12.99
CA ASP A 152 -28.46 -1.58 12.33
C ASP A 152 -29.62 -1.76 11.32
N SER A 153 -30.21 -0.67 10.84
CA SER A 153 -31.29 -0.71 9.86
C SER A 153 -30.78 -0.42 8.45
N ARG A 154 -31.06 -1.36 7.54
CA ARG A 154 -30.80 -1.24 6.10
C ARG A 154 -31.47 -0.01 5.49
N ASP A 155 -32.69 0.32 5.92
CA ASP A 155 -33.45 1.46 5.37
C ASP A 155 -32.82 2.79 5.79
N ILE A 156 -32.39 2.89 7.05
CA ILE A 156 -31.67 4.07 7.58
C ILE A 156 -30.39 4.29 6.78
N TRP A 157 -29.62 3.22 6.55
CA TRP A 157 -28.42 3.29 5.73
C TRP A 157 -28.68 3.81 4.31
N VAL A 158 -29.67 3.26 3.61
CA VAL A 158 -29.98 3.64 2.23
C VAL A 158 -30.39 5.12 2.15
N ASP A 159 -31.22 5.59 3.08
CA ASP A 159 -31.69 6.98 3.09
C ASP A 159 -30.58 7.96 3.51
N GLU A 160 -29.73 7.58 4.46
CA GLU A 160 -28.56 8.36 4.85
C GLU A 160 -27.59 8.54 3.67
N VAL A 161 -27.33 7.48 2.90
CA VAL A 161 -26.50 7.54 1.69
C VAL A 161 -27.13 8.42 0.62
N LYS A 162 -28.46 8.34 0.40
CA LYS A 162 -29.17 9.23 -0.54
C LYS A 162 -28.97 10.70 -0.17
N LEU A 163 -29.14 11.03 1.10
CA LEU A 163 -29.00 12.40 1.60
C LEU A 163 -27.53 12.88 1.51
N TRP A 164 -26.59 12.00 1.85
CA TRP A 164 -25.15 12.26 1.70
C TRP A 164 -24.76 12.56 0.25
N ARG A 165 -25.25 11.76 -0.71
CA ARG A 165 -24.99 11.98 -2.14
C ARG A 165 -25.48 13.34 -2.61
N GLN A 166 -26.65 13.78 -2.16
CA GLN A 166 -27.18 15.11 -2.48
C GLN A 166 -26.31 16.23 -1.87
N ARG A 167 -25.78 16.02 -0.66
CA ARG A 167 -24.90 16.98 0.00
C ARG A 167 -23.55 17.16 -0.70
N ILE A 168 -23.00 16.10 -1.30
CA ILE A 168 -21.75 16.16 -2.06
C ILE A 168 -21.98 16.55 -3.52
N ALA A 169 -23.20 16.41 -4.06
CA ALA A 169 -23.52 16.77 -5.44
C ALA A 169 -23.20 18.27 -5.66
N GLY A 170 -22.05 18.56 -6.29
CA GLY A 170 -21.53 19.91 -6.49
C GLY A 170 -20.19 20.20 -5.79
N LYS A 171 -19.75 19.37 -4.84
CA LYS A 171 -18.40 19.41 -4.28
C LYS A 171 -17.47 18.47 -5.06
N ASN A 172 -16.28 18.95 -5.44
CA ASN A 172 -15.28 18.16 -6.16
C ASN A 172 -14.50 17.23 -5.21
N VAL A 173 -15.21 16.36 -4.50
CA VAL A 173 -14.63 15.38 -3.59
C VAL A 173 -14.20 14.16 -4.42
N LYS A 174 -12.89 13.88 -4.44
CA LYS A 174 -12.31 12.82 -5.27
C LYS A 174 -11.91 11.59 -4.46
N ASN A 175 -11.60 11.78 -3.18
CA ASN A 175 -10.99 10.77 -2.33
C ASN A 175 -11.82 10.47 -1.07
N SER A 176 -11.61 9.29 -0.49
CA SER A 176 -12.24 8.90 0.79
C SER A 176 -11.82 9.79 1.96
N LEU A 177 -10.57 10.29 1.97
CA LEU A 177 -10.08 11.22 2.99
C LEU A 177 -10.76 12.58 2.90
N GLU A 178 -10.84 13.17 1.69
CA GLU A 178 -11.57 14.42 1.48
C GLU A 178 -13.06 14.29 1.81
N ALA A 179 -13.65 13.13 1.49
CA ALA A 179 -15.03 12.83 1.87
C ALA A 179 -15.21 12.77 3.39
N LEU A 180 -14.23 12.21 4.10
CA LEU A 180 -14.23 12.13 5.56
C LEU A 180 -14.15 13.52 6.20
N ASP A 181 -13.33 14.42 5.66
CA ASP A 181 -13.19 15.80 6.16
C ASP A 181 -14.47 16.63 5.98
N VAL A 182 -15.22 16.36 4.91
CA VAL A 182 -16.51 17.03 4.63
C VAL A 182 -17.67 16.38 5.38
N CYS A 183 -17.53 15.12 5.79
CA CYS A 183 -18.58 14.35 6.43
C CYS A 183 -18.71 14.71 7.92
N ASN A 184 -19.85 15.30 8.28
CA ASN A 184 -20.18 15.50 9.69
C ASN A 184 -20.64 14.17 10.30
N GLY A 185 -19.84 13.60 11.20
CA GLY A 185 -20.12 12.31 11.85
C GLY A 185 -21.38 12.30 12.73
N ASP A 186 -21.84 13.46 13.22
CA ASP A 186 -23.10 13.55 13.98
C ASP A 186 -24.34 13.47 13.07
N ALA A 187 -24.23 14.02 11.86
CA ALA A 187 -25.32 14.05 10.89
C ALA A 187 -25.38 12.79 10.02
N PHE A 188 -24.23 12.16 9.77
CA PHE A 188 -24.10 10.98 8.93
C PHE A 188 -23.21 9.91 9.60
N PRO A 189 -23.66 9.30 10.72
CA PRO A 189 -22.84 8.39 11.51
C PRO A 189 -22.42 7.13 10.73
N ASN A 190 -23.34 6.51 9.96
CA ASN A 190 -23.03 5.26 9.26
C ASN A 190 -22.17 5.54 8.03
N VAL A 191 -22.45 6.61 7.29
CA VAL A 191 -21.60 7.02 6.16
C VAL A 191 -20.20 7.41 6.63
N HIS A 192 -20.08 8.16 7.73
CA HIS A 192 -18.79 8.53 8.30
C HIS A 192 -17.97 7.29 8.66
N GLN A 193 -18.58 6.30 9.33
CA GLN A 193 -17.91 5.04 9.66
C GLN A 193 -17.51 4.25 8.41
N MET A 194 -18.37 4.21 7.40
CA MET A 194 -18.10 3.53 6.13
C MET A 194 -16.93 4.19 5.37
N LEU A 195 -16.86 5.53 5.36
CA LEU A 195 -15.73 6.28 4.79
C LEU A 195 -14.41 6.00 5.53
N ARG A 196 -14.45 5.84 6.86
CA ARG A 196 -13.26 5.43 7.64
C ARG A 196 -12.79 4.04 7.25
N ILE A 197 -13.71 3.08 7.09
CA ILE A 197 -13.38 1.73 6.62
C ILE A 197 -12.72 1.79 5.24
N LEU A 198 -13.31 2.55 4.31
CA LEU A 198 -12.76 2.74 2.96
C LEU A 198 -11.35 3.37 2.99
N ALA A 199 -11.07 4.29 3.90
CA ALA A 199 -9.75 4.92 4.03
C ALA A 199 -8.65 3.98 4.56
N VAL A 200 -9.02 2.87 5.21
CA VAL A 200 -8.07 1.90 5.78
C VAL A 200 -7.87 0.68 4.85
N LEU A 201 -8.67 0.54 3.80
CA LEU A 201 -8.54 -0.58 2.86
C LEU A 201 -7.14 -0.60 2.18
N PRO A 202 -6.56 -1.79 1.91
CA PRO A 202 -5.20 -1.89 1.35
C PRO A 202 -4.97 -1.15 0.04
N VAL A 203 -6.04 -0.87 -0.71
CA VAL A 203 -5.99 -0.16 -2.00
C VAL A 203 -5.90 1.35 -1.81
N THR A 204 -6.35 1.90 -0.67
CA THR A 204 -6.38 3.36 -0.40
C THR A 204 -5.22 3.86 0.47
N THR A 205 -4.41 2.96 1.02
CA THR A 205 -3.37 3.27 2.03
C THR A 205 -2.07 3.89 1.50
N ALA A 206 -1.93 4.17 0.21
CA ALA A 206 -0.66 4.66 -0.35
C ALA A 206 -0.19 6.01 0.25
N THR A 207 -1.12 6.87 0.67
CA THR A 207 -0.81 8.09 1.42
C THR A 207 -0.12 7.78 2.75
N ASN A 208 -0.60 6.77 3.49
CA ASN A 208 0.05 6.30 4.72
C ASN A 208 1.44 5.70 4.44
N GLU A 209 1.61 4.95 3.35
CA GLU A 209 2.91 4.40 2.94
C GLU A 209 3.94 5.52 2.64
N ARG A 210 3.51 6.68 2.13
CA ARG A 210 4.36 7.87 1.94
C ARG A 210 4.90 8.38 3.27
N SER A 211 4.06 8.48 4.30
CA SER A 211 4.47 8.86 5.66
C SER A 211 5.38 7.82 6.32
N PHE A 212 5.18 6.53 6.05
CA PHE A 212 6.12 5.49 6.51
C PHE A 212 7.47 5.54 5.80
N SER A 213 7.50 5.94 4.53
CA SER A 213 8.75 6.13 3.77
C SER A 213 9.58 7.29 4.33
N THR A 214 8.95 8.42 4.68
CA THR A 214 9.64 9.55 5.33
C THR A 214 10.17 9.15 6.71
N LEU A 215 9.37 8.44 7.50
CA LEU A 215 9.78 7.82 8.77
C LEU A 215 11.00 6.89 8.60
N ARG A 216 10.98 6.03 7.58
CA ARG A 216 12.11 5.14 7.27
C ARG A 216 13.36 5.94 6.92
N ARG A 217 13.24 7.02 6.14
CA ARG A 217 14.37 7.93 5.83
C ARG A 217 14.89 8.62 7.09
N LEU A 218 14.03 9.12 7.95
CA LEU A 218 14.41 9.70 9.26
C LEU A 218 15.18 8.69 10.12
N LYS A 219 14.66 7.46 10.25
CA LYS A 219 15.29 6.38 11.03
C LYS A 219 16.61 5.90 10.42
N THR A 220 16.71 5.86 9.09
CA THR A 220 17.94 5.44 8.38
C THR A 220 19.01 6.53 8.41
N TYR A 221 18.62 7.80 8.31
CA TYR A 221 19.54 8.93 8.40
C TYR A 221 20.09 9.10 9.82
N LEU A 222 19.25 8.92 10.85
CA LEU A 222 19.63 9.07 12.27
C LEU A 222 19.98 7.72 12.93
N ARG A 223 20.64 6.80 12.22
CA ARG A 223 20.85 5.40 12.62
C ARG A 223 21.70 5.16 13.89
N SER A 224 21.96 6.18 14.70
CA SER A 224 22.55 6.07 16.04
C SER A 224 21.52 6.43 17.13
N THR A 225 21.12 5.44 17.92
CA THR A 225 20.61 5.58 19.31
C THR A 225 19.58 6.68 19.56
N MET A 226 18.41 6.59 18.94
CA MET A 226 17.28 7.50 19.22
C MET A 226 16.15 6.75 19.94
N SER A 227 15.64 7.35 21.02
CA SER A 227 14.46 6.84 21.74
C SER A 227 13.18 7.04 20.91
N GLU A 228 12.16 6.24 21.20
CA GLU A 228 10.88 6.24 20.49
C GLU A 228 10.18 7.61 20.57
N ASP A 229 10.25 8.28 21.72
CA ASP A 229 9.69 9.64 21.90
C ASP A 229 10.30 10.67 20.95
N ARG A 230 11.62 10.62 20.76
CA ARG A 230 12.32 11.54 19.85
C ARG A 230 11.98 11.24 18.39
N LEU A 231 11.85 9.95 18.04
CA LEU A 231 11.45 9.54 16.70
C LEU A 231 10.05 10.05 16.37
N ASN A 232 9.09 9.84 17.28
CA ASN A 232 7.70 10.26 17.09
C ASN A 232 7.62 11.79 16.96
N GLY A 233 8.31 12.55 17.81
CA GLY A 233 8.35 14.00 17.71
C GLY A 233 8.91 14.51 16.38
N LEU A 234 10.04 13.94 15.91
CA LEU A 234 10.65 14.32 14.63
C LEU A 234 9.79 13.89 13.42
N ALA A 235 9.12 12.74 13.52
CA ALA A 235 8.19 12.29 12.50
C ALA A 235 7.00 13.22 12.38
N SER A 236 6.37 13.59 13.50
CA SER A 236 5.27 14.55 13.53
C SER A 236 5.66 15.90 12.94
N LEU A 237 6.83 16.43 13.27
CA LEU A 237 7.35 17.69 12.68
C LEU A 237 7.56 17.58 11.16
N ASN A 238 7.98 16.41 10.66
CA ASN A 238 8.24 16.22 9.24
C ASN A 238 6.96 15.95 8.43
N ILE A 239 5.97 15.28 9.04
CA ILE A 239 4.66 15.02 8.44
C ILE A 239 3.84 16.32 8.40
N HIS A 240 3.84 17.10 9.49
CA HIS A 240 3.08 18.33 9.65
C HIS A 240 3.95 19.58 9.49
N ARG A 241 4.57 19.76 8.31
CA ARG A 241 5.44 20.93 8.03
C ARG A 241 4.66 22.25 7.92
N ASP A 242 3.37 22.14 7.70
CA ASP A 242 2.38 23.19 7.60
C ASP A 242 2.00 23.79 8.96
N VAL A 243 2.35 23.12 10.07
CA VAL A 243 2.15 23.66 11.42
C VAL A 243 3.36 24.51 11.80
N GLU A 244 3.18 25.83 11.85
CA GLU A 244 4.20 26.74 12.37
C GLU A 244 4.45 26.47 13.86
N VAL A 245 5.69 26.12 14.19
CA VAL A 245 6.12 25.90 15.57
C VAL A 245 6.74 27.20 16.08
N ASP A 246 6.02 27.87 16.99
CA ASP A 246 6.53 29.07 17.65
C ASP A 246 7.73 28.73 18.57
N PRO A 247 8.94 29.24 18.28
CA PRO A 247 10.13 28.99 19.08
C PRO A 247 10.00 29.44 20.54
N GLN A 248 9.25 30.52 20.81
CA GLN A 248 9.07 31.04 22.16
C GLN A 248 8.27 30.08 23.03
N ARG A 249 7.14 29.59 22.53
CA ARG A 249 6.36 28.54 23.21
C ARG A 249 7.15 27.25 23.46
N VAL A 250 8.03 26.87 22.53
CA VAL A 250 8.91 25.70 22.72
C VAL A 250 9.89 25.94 23.86
N LEU A 251 10.50 27.13 23.92
CA LEU A 251 11.42 27.50 25.00
C LEU A 251 10.71 27.54 26.35
N GLU A 252 9.55 28.19 26.45
CA GLU A 252 8.75 28.25 27.68
C GLU A 252 8.38 26.85 28.18
N LYS A 253 7.95 25.96 27.27
CA LYS A 253 7.64 24.56 27.59
C LYS A 253 8.88 23.76 27.97
N PHE A 254 10.02 24.05 27.36
CA PHE A 254 11.30 23.43 27.71
C PHE A 254 11.74 23.81 29.12
N PHE A 255 11.60 25.09 29.51
CA PHE A 255 11.94 25.59 30.84
C PHE A 255 10.94 25.18 31.93
N SER A 256 9.66 24.97 31.60
CA SER A 256 8.64 24.55 32.56
C SER A 256 8.71 23.07 32.94
N THR A 257 9.45 22.24 32.19
CA THR A 257 9.58 20.81 32.48
C THR A 257 10.86 20.56 33.30
N PRO A 258 10.78 20.14 34.57
CA PRO A 258 11.97 19.85 35.37
C PRO A 258 12.67 18.59 34.83
N ARG A 259 13.81 18.76 34.16
CA ARG A 259 14.66 17.64 33.71
C ARG A 259 16.02 17.71 34.39
N ARG A 260 16.47 16.60 34.98
CA ARG A 260 17.88 16.38 35.31
C ARG A 260 18.67 16.30 34.01
N VAL A 261 19.42 17.34 33.68
CA VAL A 261 20.34 17.32 32.55
C VAL A 261 21.53 16.45 32.96
N ASN A 262 21.57 15.18 32.54
CA ASN A 262 22.77 14.36 32.70
C ASN A 262 23.82 14.81 31.67
N LEU A 263 24.58 15.85 32.02
CA LEU A 263 25.80 16.28 31.33
C LEU A 263 27.00 15.41 31.76
N LEU A 264 26.87 14.08 31.72
CA LEU A 264 27.99 13.19 32.02
C LEU A 264 28.76 12.89 30.72
N TYR A 265 29.70 13.76 30.37
CA TYR A 265 30.94 13.32 29.73
C TYR A 265 31.86 12.83 30.85
N ASN A 266 31.85 11.53 31.12
CA ASN A 266 32.90 10.91 31.91
C ASN A 266 33.96 10.37 30.95
N ASN A 267 35.18 10.90 31.10
CA ASN A 267 36.41 10.39 30.49
C ASN A 267 36.68 8.93 30.88
#